data_AF-A0A8T1XVJ0-F1
#
_entry.id   AF-A0A8T1XVJ0-F1
#
_cell.length_a   1.000
_cell.length_b   1.000
_cell.length_c   1.000
_cell.angle_alpha   90.00
_cell.angle_beta   90.00
_cell.angle_gamma   90.00
#
_symmetry.space_group_name_H-M   'P 1'
#
loop_
_entity.id
_entity.type
_entity.pdbx_description
1 polymer ?
#
loop_
_entity_poly.entity_id
_entity_poly.type
_entity_poly.pdbx_seq_one_letter_code
_entity_poly.pdbx_strand_id
1 'polypeptide(L)'
;MTQINLPFEVGQTVELRSFISGYRGAWFRCKILKISQKRRALFYDVEYLDYPGESIHTTKVFQQLEGGSEKHLMIRPVYPRQCHENEVLNKEGGGLEEAAVVHDDWKAGDLVDWWEAYCYWSGTVLEVKENGSVQIELLAPPHGEGSIYDAMSKDLRPSLEWSLEDGWTVPFSKDGEKRQCAKLMKHLNEDQVSEAKSMEEEEQIGAEPRKEEKQTHTEKLKKDGALRLNIMESESVEAAVLDLEELIVRFEWMKGILAPDSSEKSSWIYEPYRPSSSRI
;
A
#
# COMPACT_ATOMS: atom_id res chain seq x y z
N MET A 1 21.21 -16.10 -15.86
CA MET A 1 21.03 -15.72 -14.43
C MET A 1 21.12 -14.22 -14.36
N THR A 2 20.01 -13.58 -14.00
CA THR A 2 19.80 -12.14 -14.06
C THR A 2 20.64 -11.41 -13.02
N GLN A 3 21.33 -10.38 -13.45
CA GLN A 3 21.98 -9.42 -12.56
C GLN A 3 20.87 -8.70 -11.78
N ILE A 4 20.87 -8.81 -10.45
CA ILE A 4 19.91 -8.08 -9.62
C ILE A 4 20.37 -6.62 -9.63
N ASN A 5 19.77 -5.84 -10.53
CA ASN A 5 19.89 -4.39 -10.55
C ASN A 5 18.68 -3.84 -9.82
N LEU A 6 18.93 -3.13 -8.72
CA LEU A 6 17.90 -2.36 -8.05
C LEU A 6 17.67 -1.05 -8.82
N PRO A 7 16.46 -0.46 -8.75
CA PRO A 7 16.10 0.76 -9.45
C PRO A 7 16.66 2.00 -8.73
N PHE A 8 17.94 1.96 -8.34
CA PHE A 8 18.62 3.05 -7.66
C PHE A 8 19.80 3.56 -8.48
N GLU A 9 20.00 4.88 -8.44
CA GLU A 9 21.05 5.56 -9.19
C GLU A 9 22.04 6.28 -8.28
N VAL A 10 23.26 6.50 -8.79
CA VAL A 10 24.25 7.32 -8.10
C VAL A 10 23.73 8.75 -7.99
N GLY A 11 23.82 9.33 -6.80
CA GLY A 11 23.30 10.65 -6.45
C GLY A 11 21.91 10.61 -5.84
N GLN A 12 21.17 9.49 -5.92
CA GLN A 12 19.85 9.34 -5.33
C GLN A 12 19.93 9.25 -3.79
N THR A 13 18.92 9.83 -3.13
CA THR A 13 18.71 9.67 -1.68
C THR A 13 17.90 8.40 -1.41
N VAL A 14 18.27 7.66 -0.38
CA VAL A 14 17.70 6.37 0.01
C VAL A 14 17.69 6.25 1.52
N GLU A 15 16.97 5.25 2.04
CA GLU A 15 17.11 4.84 3.44
C GLU A 15 17.89 3.53 3.54
N LEU A 16 18.89 3.50 4.42
CA LEU A 16 19.77 2.34 4.65
C LEU A 16 19.52 1.73 6.03
N ARG A 17 19.28 0.43 6.07
CA ARG A 17 19.12 -0.34 7.32
C ARG A 17 20.48 -0.76 7.88
N SER A 18 20.58 -0.84 9.21
CA SER A 18 21.73 -1.41 9.91
C SER A 18 21.38 -2.65 10.74
N PHE A 19 22.33 -3.60 10.81
CA PHE A 19 22.32 -4.72 11.76
C PHE A 19 23.48 -4.63 12.77
N ILE A 20 24.22 -3.53 12.76
CA ILE A 20 25.32 -3.32 13.71
C ILE A 20 24.73 -3.09 15.10
N SER A 21 25.30 -3.73 16.10
CA SER A 21 24.90 -3.53 17.50
C SER A 21 24.97 -2.05 17.91
N GLY A 22 23.92 -1.58 18.58
CA GLY A 22 23.71 -0.16 18.88
C GLY A 22 22.88 0.57 17.83
N TYR A 23 22.65 -0.04 16.65
CA TYR A 23 21.83 0.50 15.56
C TYR A 23 21.03 -0.59 14.83
N ARG A 24 20.82 -1.76 15.46
CA ARG A 24 20.06 -2.83 14.82
C ARG A 24 18.66 -2.32 14.48
N GLY A 25 18.23 -2.57 13.25
CA GLY A 25 16.89 -2.21 12.78
C GLY A 25 16.71 -0.73 12.46
N ALA A 26 17.71 0.13 12.71
CA ALA A 26 17.61 1.55 12.39
C ALA A 26 17.74 1.81 10.88
N TRP A 27 17.00 2.80 10.39
CA TRP A 27 17.06 3.32 9.02
C TRP A 27 17.67 4.71 8.99
N PHE A 28 18.71 4.87 8.18
CA PHE A 28 19.45 6.12 8.01
C PHE A 28 19.18 6.71 6.65
N ARG A 29 19.03 8.04 6.57
CA ARG A 29 18.96 8.71 5.28
C ARG A 29 20.36 8.86 4.71
N CYS A 30 20.54 8.36 3.50
CA CYS A 30 21.84 8.33 2.84
C CYS A 30 21.73 8.80 1.40
N LYS A 31 22.84 9.29 0.84
CA LYS A 31 22.98 9.50 -0.61
C LYS A 31 23.94 8.48 -1.19
N ILE A 32 23.54 7.89 -2.31
CA ILE A 32 24.38 6.91 -3.03
C ILE A 32 25.50 7.66 -3.73
N LEU A 33 26.75 7.33 -3.42
CA LEU A 33 27.93 7.89 -4.07
C LEU A 33 28.47 6.97 -5.16
N LYS A 34 28.32 5.66 -4.99
CA LYS A 34 28.80 4.67 -5.96
C LYS A 34 28.05 3.36 -5.83
N ILE A 35 27.75 2.76 -6.98
CA ILE A 35 27.22 1.41 -7.09
C ILE A 35 28.30 0.52 -7.69
N SER A 36 28.59 -0.61 -7.04
CA SER A 36 29.59 -1.55 -7.52
C SER A 36 29.18 -3.00 -7.29
N GLN A 37 29.70 -3.89 -8.14
CA GLN A 37 29.48 -5.32 -8.02
C GLN A 37 30.82 -6.03 -7.84
N LYS A 38 30.94 -6.82 -6.77
CA LYS A 38 32.15 -7.60 -6.45
C LYS A 38 31.74 -9.03 -6.12
N ARG A 39 32.32 -10.01 -6.82
CA ARG A 39 32.08 -11.46 -6.59
C ARG A 39 30.58 -11.81 -6.51
N ARG A 40 29.75 -11.24 -7.40
CA ARG A 40 28.28 -11.42 -7.47
C ARG A 40 27.48 -10.81 -6.29
N ALA A 41 28.11 -10.01 -5.44
CA ALA A 41 27.42 -9.19 -4.45
C ALA A 41 27.39 -7.73 -4.89
N LEU A 42 26.24 -7.09 -4.64
CA LEU A 42 26.00 -5.67 -4.89
C LEU A 42 26.42 -4.86 -3.65
N PHE A 43 27.20 -3.81 -3.88
CA PHE A 43 27.74 -2.92 -2.85
C PHE A 43 27.49 -1.47 -3.19
N TYR A 44 27.01 -0.72 -2.22
CA TYR A 44 26.79 0.72 -2.34
C TYR A 44 27.77 1.44 -1.42
N ASP A 45 28.44 2.46 -1.95
CA ASP A 45 29.13 3.44 -1.14
C ASP A 45 28.17 4.60 -0.93
N VAL A 46 27.94 4.97 0.34
CA VAL A 46 26.96 5.98 0.71
C VAL A 46 27.55 7.01 1.66
N GLU A 47 27.01 8.22 1.63
CA GLU A 47 27.18 9.23 2.67
C GLU A 47 25.92 9.34 3.53
N TYR A 48 26.08 9.48 4.84
CA TYR A 48 24.97 9.70 5.76
C TYR A 48 24.59 11.18 5.76
N LEU A 49 23.32 11.48 5.50
CA LEU A 49 22.85 12.86 5.39
C LEU A 49 22.74 13.55 6.77
N ASP A 50 22.38 12.78 7.80
CA ASP A 50 22.14 13.28 9.14
C ASP A 50 23.36 13.17 10.07
N TYR A 51 24.49 12.69 9.53
CA TYR A 51 25.76 12.54 10.24
C TYR A 51 26.90 13.18 9.42
N PRO A 52 26.89 14.52 9.25
CA PRO A 52 27.89 15.20 8.44
C PRO A 52 29.29 15.01 9.05
N GLY A 53 30.24 14.62 8.21
CA GLY A 53 31.63 14.36 8.61
C GLY A 53 31.95 12.89 8.85
N GLU A 54 30.95 12.00 8.86
CA GLU A 54 31.18 10.56 8.83
C GLU A 54 31.86 10.14 7.53
N SER A 55 32.71 9.12 7.64
CA SER A 55 33.37 8.56 6.46
C SER A 55 32.39 7.85 5.54
N ILE A 56 32.71 7.79 4.25
CA ILE A 56 31.92 7.06 3.26
C ILE A 56 31.75 5.61 3.73
N HIS A 57 30.50 5.17 3.84
CA HIS A 57 30.18 3.82 4.27
C HIS A 57 29.95 2.91 3.07
N THR A 58 30.74 1.85 2.97
CA THR A 58 30.52 0.78 1.98
C THR A 58 29.69 -0.33 2.61
N THR A 59 28.51 -0.58 2.06
CA THR A 59 27.59 -1.61 2.55
C THR A 59 27.27 -2.64 1.47
N LYS A 60 27.08 -3.89 1.90
CA LYS A 60 26.51 -4.93 1.04
C LYS A 60 24.99 -4.76 1.06
N VAL A 61 24.38 -4.70 -0.12
CA VAL A 61 22.96 -4.38 -0.26
C VAL A 61 22.05 -5.51 0.23
N PHE A 62 22.49 -6.76 0.11
CA PHE A 62 21.79 -7.93 0.64
C PHE A 62 22.61 -8.54 1.77
N GLN A 63 22.09 -8.48 2.99
CA GLN A 63 22.74 -9.00 4.18
C GLN A 63 21.89 -10.06 4.86
N GLN A 64 22.53 -10.95 5.60
CA GLN A 64 21.88 -12.02 6.32
C GLN A 64 22.13 -11.77 7.80
N LEU A 65 21.09 -11.87 8.62
CA LEU A 65 21.24 -11.81 10.07
C LEU A 65 22.05 -13.01 10.56
N GLU A 66 22.82 -12.81 11.63
CA GLU A 66 23.52 -13.92 12.29
C GLU A 66 22.51 -14.98 12.74
N GLY A 67 22.75 -16.24 12.34
CA GLY A 67 21.86 -17.37 12.64
C GLY A 67 20.61 -17.49 11.76
N GLY A 68 20.31 -16.50 10.92
CA GLY A 68 19.22 -16.58 9.94
C GLY A 68 19.66 -17.26 8.65
N SER A 69 18.71 -17.68 7.81
CA SER A 69 18.95 -18.17 6.42
C SER A 69 18.57 -17.14 5.35
N GLU A 70 17.81 -16.11 5.73
CA GLU A 70 17.20 -15.14 4.85
C GLU A 70 18.08 -13.92 4.59
N LYS A 71 18.11 -13.48 3.33
CA LYS A 71 18.78 -12.23 2.94
C LYS A 71 17.78 -11.09 2.99
N HIS A 72 18.12 -10.09 3.76
CA HIS A 72 17.39 -8.84 3.88
C HIS A 72 17.96 -7.82 2.90
N LEU A 73 17.06 -7.09 2.26
CA LEU A 73 17.41 -5.92 1.49
C LEU A 73 17.67 -4.76 2.45
N MET A 74 18.88 -4.20 2.38
CA MET A 74 19.35 -3.21 3.34
C MET A 74 19.08 -1.77 2.91
N ILE A 75 18.40 -1.57 1.79
CA ILE A 75 18.19 -0.28 1.17
C ILE A 75 16.76 -0.19 0.64
N ARG A 76 16.13 0.96 0.83
CA ARG A 76 14.82 1.30 0.28
C ARG A 76 14.83 2.73 -0.27
N PRO A 77 13.86 3.11 -1.12
CA PRO A 77 13.70 4.50 -1.54
C PRO A 77 13.52 5.44 -0.35
N VAL A 78 13.51 6.75 -0.63
CA VAL A 78 13.05 7.71 0.38
C VAL A 78 11.61 7.37 0.77
N TYR A 79 11.32 7.47 2.06
CA TYR A 79 9.99 7.26 2.60
C TYR A 79 8.97 8.18 1.88
N PRO A 80 7.79 7.65 1.48
CA PRO A 80 6.74 8.42 0.82
C PRO A 80 6.36 9.68 1.58
N ARG A 81 5.90 10.72 0.89
CA ARG A 81 5.45 11.93 1.60
C ARG A 81 4.28 11.59 2.52
N GLN A 82 4.38 12.04 3.76
CA GLN A 82 3.28 11.90 4.71
C GLN A 82 2.30 13.04 4.49
N CYS A 83 1.02 12.70 4.43
CA CYS A 83 -0.07 13.65 4.28
C CYS A 83 -1.27 13.20 5.10
N HIS A 84 -2.09 14.16 5.49
CA HIS A 84 -3.40 13.87 6.08
C HIS A 84 -4.43 13.67 4.96
N GLU A 85 -5.45 12.84 5.22
CA GLU A 85 -6.49 12.49 4.23
C GLU A 85 -7.14 13.74 3.61
N ASN A 86 -7.35 14.78 4.44
CA ASN A 86 -7.91 16.06 4.01
C ASN A 86 -6.99 16.89 3.08
N GLU A 87 -5.67 16.66 3.11
CA GLU A 87 -4.71 17.39 2.26
C GLU A 87 -4.66 16.81 0.85
N VAL A 88 -4.97 15.52 0.70
CA VAL A 88 -4.94 14.81 -0.58
C VAL A 88 -6.16 15.13 -1.45
N LEU A 89 -7.31 15.33 -0.83
CA LEU A 89 -8.55 15.71 -1.53
C LEU A 89 -8.53 17.13 -2.14
N ASN A 90 -7.57 17.97 -1.74
CA ASN A 90 -7.53 19.40 -2.09
C ASN A 90 -6.46 19.78 -3.14
N LYS A 91 -5.74 18.81 -3.72
CA LYS A 91 -4.73 19.07 -4.76
C LYS A 91 -5.14 18.43 -6.09
N GLU A 92 -5.91 19.16 -6.85
CA GLU A 92 -6.12 18.89 -8.28
C GLU A 92 -4.81 19.22 -9.05
N GLY A 93 -4.28 18.25 -9.79
CA GLY A 93 -3.28 18.51 -10.83
C GLY A 93 -1.80 18.55 -10.43
N GLY A 94 -1.28 17.52 -9.75
CA GLY A 94 0.16 17.33 -9.54
C GLY A 94 0.60 15.90 -9.83
N GLY A 95 1.46 15.72 -10.85
CA GLY A 95 1.99 14.42 -11.26
C GLY A 95 2.76 13.68 -10.16
N LEU A 96 2.57 12.36 -10.16
CA LEU A 96 3.15 11.27 -9.36
C LEU A 96 4.12 11.63 -8.21
N GLU A 97 3.66 11.46 -6.98
CA GLU A 97 4.47 10.93 -5.87
C GLU A 97 3.56 10.01 -5.03
N GLU A 98 4.03 8.79 -4.74
CA GLU A 98 3.38 7.91 -3.78
C GLU A 98 3.37 8.60 -2.42
N ALA A 99 2.20 8.68 -1.80
CA ALA A 99 2.00 9.35 -0.52
C ALA A 99 1.47 8.37 0.53
N ALA A 100 2.00 8.47 1.74
CA ALA A 100 1.51 7.74 2.90
C ALA A 100 0.49 8.63 3.63
N VAL A 101 -0.74 8.16 3.70
CA VAL A 101 -1.83 8.82 4.40
C VAL A 101 -1.91 8.23 5.78
N VAL A 102 -1.55 9.03 6.78
CA VAL A 102 -1.52 8.59 8.18
C VAL A 102 -2.92 8.75 8.77
N HIS A 103 -3.40 7.73 9.47
CA HIS A 103 -4.63 7.86 10.25
C HIS A 103 -4.34 8.67 11.52
N ASP A 104 -5.16 9.68 11.81
CA ASP A 104 -4.86 10.73 12.79
C ASP A 104 -4.67 10.25 14.25
N ASP A 105 -5.02 8.99 14.56
CA ASP A 105 -4.91 8.41 15.89
C ASP A 105 -4.06 7.12 15.88
N TRP A 106 -2.91 7.18 16.56
CA TRP A 106 -2.13 5.99 16.92
C TRP A 106 -2.93 5.07 17.85
N LYS A 107 -2.75 3.75 17.72
CA LYS A 107 -3.32 2.76 18.64
C LYS A 107 -2.29 1.69 18.97
N ALA A 108 -2.53 0.98 20.07
CA ALA A 108 -1.76 -0.21 20.42
C ALA A 108 -1.69 -1.18 19.24
N GLY A 109 -0.51 -1.77 19.03
CA GLY A 109 -0.20 -2.67 17.93
C GLY A 109 0.25 -2.00 16.63
N ASP A 110 0.11 -0.67 16.49
CA ASP A 110 0.56 0.03 15.29
C ASP A 110 2.07 -0.09 15.09
N LEU A 111 2.46 -0.35 13.86
CA LEU A 111 3.87 -0.40 13.47
C LEU A 111 4.34 1.00 13.08
N VAL A 112 5.41 1.46 13.73
CA VAL A 112 5.91 2.82 13.59
C VAL A 112 7.42 2.86 13.47
N ASP A 113 7.91 3.78 12.66
CA ASP A 113 9.30 4.21 12.61
C ASP A 113 9.42 5.49 13.44
N TRP A 114 10.21 5.45 14.51
CA TRP A 114 10.43 6.57 15.43
C TRP A 114 11.71 7.32 15.08
N TRP A 115 11.60 8.62 14.81
CA TRP A 115 12.73 9.51 14.60
C TRP A 115 13.38 9.90 15.93
N GLU A 116 14.56 9.34 16.20
CA GLU A 116 15.36 9.68 17.38
C GLU A 116 16.84 9.51 17.08
N ALA A 117 17.67 10.38 17.66
CA ALA A 117 19.11 10.37 17.45
C ALA A 117 19.49 10.29 15.95
N TYR A 118 18.83 11.12 15.12
CA TYR A 118 19.16 11.28 13.70
C TYR A 118 18.95 10.04 12.82
N CYS A 119 18.14 9.07 13.25
CA CYS A 119 17.71 7.93 12.44
C CYS A 119 16.31 7.46 12.82
N TYR A 120 15.74 6.56 12.02
CA TYR A 120 14.43 5.98 12.27
C TYR A 120 14.54 4.59 12.89
N TRP A 121 13.86 4.38 14.01
CA TRP A 121 13.83 3.12 14.74
C TRP A 121 12.47 2.43 14.57
N SER A 122 12.46 1.24 13.97
CA SER A 122 11.21 0.50 13.80
C SER A 122 10.76 -0.15 15.12
N GLY A 123 9.48 0.02 15.44
CA GLY A 123 8.88 -0.44 16.68
C GLY A 123 7.38 -0.68 16.56
N THR A 124 6.75 -0.90 17.71
CA THR A 124 5.31 -1.13 17.84
C THR A 124 4.76 -0.26 18.95
N VAL A 125 3.65 0.43 18.70
CA VAL A 125 2.94 1.20 19.73
C VAL A 125 2.39 0.24 20.77
N LEU A 126 2.70 0.50 22.04
CA LEU A 126 2.15 -0.24 23.18
C LEU A 126 0.91 0.45 23.74
N GLU A 127 1.00 1.77 23.96
CA GLU A 127 -0.10 2.57 24.48
C GLU A 127 0.03 4.03 24.03
N VAL A 128 -1.13 4.70 23.91
CA VAL A 128 -1.19 6.15 23.74
C VAL A 128 -1.62 6.75 25.08
N LYS A 129 -0.79 7.61 25.65
CA LYS A 129 -1.03 8.22 26.95
C LYS A 129 -1.92 9.46 26.81
N GLU A 130 -2.65 9.81 27.87
CA GLU A 130 -3.54 10.98 27.89
C GLU A 130 -2.83 12.32 27.60
N ASN A 131 -1.52 12.40 27.88
CA ASN A 131 -0.71 13.59 27.60
C ASN A 131 -0.28 13.71 26.12
N GLY A 132 -0.70 12.78 25.25
CA GLY A 132 -0.36 12.75 23.83
C GLY A 132 1.00 12.12 23.50
N SER A 133 1.74 11.63 24.50
CA SER A 133 2.91 10.78 24.26
C SER A 133 2.49 9.36 23.91
N VAL A 134 3.30 8.69 23.10
CA VAL A 134 3.05 7.34 22.60
C VAL A 134 4.17 6.46 23.12
N GLN A 135 3.83 5.46 23.91
CA GLN A 135 4.80 4.47 24.35
C GLN A 135 5.00 3.44 23.24
N ILE A 136 6.26 3.19 22.88
CA ILE A 136 6.63 2.25 21.81
C ILE A 136 7.63 1.23 22.33
N GLU A 137 7.56 0.02 21.78
CA GLU A 137 8.57 -1.02 21.95
C GLU A 137 9.34 -1.19 20.63
N LEU A 138 10.66 -1.04 20.68
CA LEU A 138 11.49 -1.30 19.49
C LEU A 138 11.58 -2.81 19.22
N LEU A 139 11.83 -3.17 17.96
CA LEU A 139 12.07 -4.57 17.61
C LEU A 139 13.20 -5.16 18.46
N ALA A 140 12.97 -6.31 19.07
CA ALA A 140 13.96 -6.99 19.89
C ALA A 140 15.14 -7.53 19.05
N PRO A 141 16.31 -7.78 19.67
CA PRO A 141 17.39 -8.50 19.02
C PRO A 141 16.92 -9.87 18.48
N PRO A 142 17.43 -10.29 17.32
CA PRO A 142 18.49 -9.65 16.55
C PRO A 142 17.99 -8.59 15.53
N HIS A 143 16.68 -8.35 15.43
CA HIS A 143 16.08 -7.48 14.41
C HIS A 143 16.13 -5.99 14.75
N GLY A 144 16.23 -5.67 16.04
CA GLY A 144 16.47 -4.33 16.56
C GLY A 144 17.21 -4.35 17.90
N GLU A 145 17.15 -3.25 18.65
CA GLU A 145 17.76 -3.11 19.99
C GLU A 145 16.81 -3.44 21.14
N GLY A 146 15.50 -3.55 20.87
CA GLY A 146 14.47 -3.74 21.87
C GLY A 146 14.29 -2.53 22.78
N SER A 147 13.68 -2.77 23.95
CA SER A 147 13.35 -1.77 24.97
C SER A 147 12.14 -0.91 24.63
N ILE A 148 11.63 -0.24 25.68
CA ILE A 148 10.42 0.58 25.65
C ILE A 148 10.80 2.04 25.83
N TYR A 149 10.20 2.92 25.04
CA TYR A 149 10.46 4.35 25.03
C TYR A 149 9.14 5.14 24.98
N ASP A 150 9.18 6.36 25.52
CA ASP A 150 8.11 7.33 25.35
C ASP A 150 8.49 8.27 24.19
N ALA A 151 7.71 8.24 23.11
CA ALA A 151 7.90 9.07 21.92
C ALA A 151 6.80 10.12 21.81
N MET A 152 7.07 11.22 21.11
CA MET A 152 6.04 12.18 20.73
C MET A 152 5.39 11.73 19.41
N SER A 153 4.08 11.88 19.28
CA SER A 153 3.34 11.51 18.06
C SER A 153 3.94 12.12 16.78
N LYS A 154 4.43 13.38 16.84
CA LYS A 154 5.07 14.09 15.72
C LYS A 154 6.39 13.47 15.23
N ASP A 155 7.04 12.67 16.07
CA ASP A 155 8.33 12.04 15.77
C ASP A 155 8.11 10.58 15.28
N LEU A 156 6.86 10.14 15.16
CA LEU A 156 6.48 8.86 14.61
C LEU A 156 6.01 9.02 13.16
N ARG A 157 6.32 8.01 12.36
CA ARG A 157 5.68 7.74 11.08
C ARG A 157 5.27 6.27 11.00
N PRO A 158 4.31 5.90 10.16
CA PRO A 158 3.97 4.49 9.95
C PRO A 158 5.20 3.69 9.49
N SER A 159 5.42 2.49 10.02
CA SER A 159 6.42 1.60 9.40
C SER A 159 5.88 1.11 8.06
N LEU A 160 6.70 1.21 7.01
CA LEU A 160 6.40 0.68 5.69
C LEU A 160 7.47 -0.33 5.29
N GLU A 161 7.06 -1.33 4.52
CA GLU A 161 7.97 -2.28 3.90
C GLU A 161 8.16 -1.94 2.42
N TRP A 162 9.35 -2.23 1.89
CA TRP A 162 9.62 -2.01 0.47
C TRP A 162 10.25 -3.27 -0.14
N SER A 163 9.69 -3.73 -1.25
CA SER A 163 10.23 -4.80 -2.08
C SER A 163 10.40 -4.32 -3.53
N LEU A 164 11.19 -5.07 -4.30
CA LEU A 164 11.33 -4.79 -5.72
C LEU A 164 10.04 -5.12 -6.49
N GLU A 165 9.31 -6.14 -6.04
CA GLU A 165 8.08 -6.60 -6.69
C GLU A 165 6.88 -5.70 -6.39
N ASP A 166 6.67 -5.35 -5.13
CA ASP A 166 5.43 -4.69 -4.67
C ASP A 166 5.61 -3.18 -4.47
N GLY A 167 6.85 -2.69 -4.44
CA GLY A 167 7.16 -1.34 -4.02
C GLY A 167 6.87 -1.15 -2.53
N TRP A 168 6.34 0.03 -2.16
CA TRP A 168 5.95 0.28 -0.77
C TRP A 168 4.67 -0.47 -0.41
N THR A 169 4.64 -1.05 0.79
CA THR A 169 3.47 -1.71 1.36
C THR A 169 3.27 -1.28 2.82
N VAL A 170 2.00 -1.27 3.25
CA VAL A 170 1.65 -0.98 4.65
C VAL A 170 1.42 -2.31 5.38
N PRO A 171 2.27 -2.69 6.35
CA PRO A 171 2.07 -3.90 7.13
C PRO A 171 0.85 -3.78 8.07
N PHE A 172 0.25 -4.92 8.40
CA PHE A 172 -0.83 -4.99 9.39
C PHE A 172 -0.28 -4.84 10.82
N SER A 173 -1.09 -4.25 11.69
CA SER A 173 -0.86 -4.20 13.15
C SER A 173 -0.66 -5.60 13.73
N LYS A 174 0.11 -5.68 14.83
CA LYS A 174 0.39 -6.94 15.53
C LYS A 174 -0.75 -7.45 16.40
N ASP A 175 -1.76 -6.63 16.70
CA ASP A 175 -2.77 -6.93 17.74
C ASP A 175 -3.91 -7.85 17.29
N GLY A 176 -3.69 -8.64 16.22
CA GLY A 176 -4.66 -9.60 15.67
C GLY A 176 -5.82 -8.98 14.89
N GLU A 177 -6.14 -7.71 15.14
CA GLU A 177 -6.95 -6.89 14.26
C GLU A 177 -6.15 -6.57 13.00
N LYS A 178 -6.71 -6.82 11.81
CA LYS A 178 -6.11 -6.45 10.51
C LYS A 178 -6.14 -4.93 10.27
N ARG A 179 -5.78 -4.15 11.28
CA ARG A 179 -5.68 -2.69 11.20
C ARG A 179 -4.39 -2.31 10.50
N GLN A 180 -4.47 -1.29 9.66
CA GLN A 180 -3.31 -0.55 9.16
C GLN A 180 -3.39 0.88 9.74
N CYS A 181 -2.25 1.43 10.18
CA CYS A 181 -2.17 2.81 10.70
C CYS A 181 -2.03 3.86 9.59
N ALA A 182 -1.90 3.42 8.35
CA ALA A 182 -1.82 4.27 7.17
C ALA A 182 -2.36 3.57 5.92
N LYS A 183 -2.51 4.33 4.85
CA LYS A 183 -2.78 3.84 3.50
C LYS A 183 -1.81 4.48 2.51
N LEU A 184 -1.46 3.75 1.46
CA LEU A 184 -0.67 4.30 0.35
C LEU A 184 -1.61 4.79 -0.74
N MET A 185 -1.44 6.03 -1.16
CA MET A 185 -2.10 6.59 -2.32
C MET A 185 -1.09 6.79 -3.46
N LYS A 186 -1.43 6.27 -4.63
CA LYS A 186 -0.73 6.52 -5.89
C LYS A 186 -1.66 7.37 -6.75
N HIS A 187 -1.28 8.63 -7.00
CA HIS A 187 -1.98 9.42 -8.01
C HIS A 187 -1.58 8.89 -9.39
N LEU A 188 -2.55 8.40 -10.16
CA LEU A 188 -2.31 8.06 -11.57
C LEU A 188 -2.12 9.35 -12.37
N ASN A 189 -1.11 9.39 -13.23
CA ASN A 189 -0.93 10.49 -14.18
C ASN A 189 -2.10 10.56 -15.17
N GLU A 190 -2.42 11.77 -15.63
CA GLU A 190 -3.50 12.08 -16.59
C GLU A 190 -3.41 11.30 -17.92
N ASP A 191 -2.26 10.71 -18.26
CA ASP A 191 -2.08 9.86 -19.45
C ASP A 191 -2.75 8.47 -19.32
N GLN A 192 -3.09 8.02 -18.10
CA GLN A 192 -3.98 6.85 -17.91
C GLN A 192 -5.46 7.26 -17.79
N VAL A 193 -5.71 8.56 -17.60
CA VAL A 193 -7.07 9.11 -17.58
C VAL A 193 -7.61 9.24 -19.01
N SER A 194 -6.78 9.28 -20.06
CA SER A 194 -7.28 9.24 -21.44
C SER A 194 -7.91 7.90 -21.83
N GLU A 195 -7.53 6.79 -21.20
CA GLU A 195 -8.17 5.48 -21.42
C GLU A 195 -9.47 5.33 -20.59
N ALA A 196 -9.54 6.00 -19.43
CA ALA A 196 -10.77 6.12 -18.63
C ALA A 196 -11.76 7.15 -19.20
N LYS A 197 -11.28 8.25 -19.81
CA LYS A 197 -12.11 9.28 -20.46
C LYS A 197 -12.58 8.88 -21.85
N SER A 198 -11.92 7.92 -22.52
CA SER A 198 -12.49 7.34 -23.75
C SER A 198 -13.78 6.55 -23.51
N MET A 199 -14.18 6.31 -22.25
CA MET A 199 -15.52 5.80 -21.91
C MET A 199 -16.54 6.91 -21.58
N GLU A 200 -16.12 8.17 -21.45
CA GLU A 200 -16.99 9.29 -21.08
C GLU A 200 -17.23 10.30 -22.22
N GLU A 201 -16.42 10.31 -23.28
CA GLU A 201 -16.59 11.18 -24.46
C GLU A 201 -17.34 10.55 -25.65
N GLU A 202 -18.11 9.47 -25.45
CA GLU A 202 -19.17 9.06 -26.40
C GLU A 202 -20.50 9.83 -26.21
N GLU A 203 -20.52 10.93 -25.45
CA GLU A 203 -21.57 11.95 -25.57
C GLU A 203 -21.08 13.17 -26.39
N GLN A 204 -21.40 13.10 -27.70
CA GLN A 204 -21.57 14.20 -28.68
C GLN A 204 -20.31 14.92 -29.20
N ILE A 205 -19.95 14.68 -30.48
CA ILE A 205 -20.30 15.54 -31.65
C ILE A 205 -20.30 14.70 -32.94
N GLY A 206 -21.44 14.64 -33.64
CA GLY A 206 -21.50 14.23 -35.04
C GLY A 206 -22.21 15.29 -35.88
N ALA A 207 -21.50 15.97 -36.78
CA ALA A 207 -22.06 16.68 -37.94
C ALA A 207 -21.76 15.79 -39.17
N GLU A 208 -22.62 15.53 -40.16
CA GLU A 208 -23.62 16.37 -40.83
C GLU A 208 -24.53 15.46 -41.74
N PRO A 209 -25.41 15.98 -42.63
CA PRO A 209 -26.85 15.77 -42.61
C PRO A 209 -27.39 14.60 -43.48
N ARG A 210 -28.64 14.18 -43.23
CA ARG A 210 -29.75 14.12 -44.22
C ARG A 210 -31.07 13.58 -43.64
N LYS A 211 -32.05 14.50 -43.53
CA LYS A 211 -33.52 14.43 -43.69
C LYS A 211 -34.30 13.29 -43.01
N GLU A 212 -35.06 13.62 -41.94
CA GLU A 212 -36.55 13.70 -41.86
C GLU A 212 -37.22 12.31 -41.86
N GLU A 213 -38.06 11.87 -40.92
CA GLU A 213 -39.12 12.51 -40.12
C GLU A 213 -39.56 11.62 -38.93
N LYS A 214 -39.84 12.27 -37.79
CA LYS A 214 -40.94 12.08 -36.79
C LYS A 214 -41.64 10.71 -36.63
N GLN A 215 -41.68 10.15 -35.40
CA GLN A 215 -42.80 10.27 -34.41
C GLN A 215 -42.68 9.26 -33.24
N THR A 216 -42.79 9.78 -32.01
CA THR A 216 -43.42 9.25 -30.76
C THR A 216 -43.79 7.76 -30.64
N HIS A 217 -43.42 7.10 -29.52
CA HIS A 217 -44.30 6.77 -28.37
C HIS A 217 -43.61 5.77 -27.41
N THR A 218 -44.16 5.67 -26.21
CA THR A 218 -43.67 5.09 -24.95
C THR A 218 -43.42 3.57 -24.89
N GLU A 219 -42.78 3.18 -23.77
CA GLU A 219 -42.79 1.86 -23.10
C GLU A 219 -41.94 0.71 -23.67
N LYS A 220 -40.93 0.28 -22.90
CA LYS A 220 -41.03 -0.94 -22.07
C LYS A 220 -39.73 -1.25 -21.33
N LEU A 221 -39.86 -1.38 -20.01
CA LEU A 221 -38.99 -2.20 -19.18
C LEU A 221 -38.79 -3.56 -19.85
N LYS A 222 -37.55 -3.88 -20.24
CA LYS A 222 -37.09 -5.25 -20.43
C LYS A 222 -36.05 -5.56 -19.37
N LYS A 223 -36.48 -6.39 -18.43
CA LYS A 223 -35.61 -7.28 -17.68
C LYS A 223 -34.74 -8.05 -18.68
N ASP A 224 -33.42 -7.94 -18.56
CA ASP A 224 -32.55 -9.05 -18.88
C ASP A 224 -31.34 -9.02 -17.92
N GLY A 225 -31.54 -9.66 -16.76
CA GLY A 225 -30.50 -9.90 -15.78
C GLY A 225 -29.81 -11.21 -16.11
N ALA A 226 -28.94 -11.19 -17.10
CA ALA A 226 -27.97 -12.25 -17.32
C ALA A 226 -26.59 -11.59 -17.34
N LEU A 227 -25.75 -11.94 -16.38
CA LEU A 227 -24.36 -11.50 -16.32
C LEU A 227 -23.64 -12.09 -17.52
N ARG A 228 -23.34 -11.25 -18.51
CA ARG A 228 -22.63 -11.65 -19.71
C ARG A 228 -21.15 -11.74 -19.35
N LEU A 229 -20.67 -12.96 -19.14
CA LEU A 229 -19.31 -13.25 -18.71
C LEU A 229 -18.32 -13.10 -19.89
N ASN A 230 -17.11 -12.62 -19.60
CA ASN A 230 -16.02 -12.48 -20.57
C ASN A 230 -15.64 -13.82 -21.20
N ILE A 231 -15.81 -14.93 -20.48
CA ILE A 231 -15.60 -16.30 -21.01
C ILE A 231 -16.59 -16.68 -22.12
N MET A 232 -17.73 -15.97 -22.22
CA MET A 232 -18.68 -16.15 -23.33
C MET A 232 -18.21 -15.48 -24.62
N GLU A 233 -17.20 -14.60 -24.54
CA GLU A 233 -16.64 -13.86 -25.66
C GLU A 233 -15.23 -14.33 -26.03
N SER A 234 -14.51 -14.94 -25.10
CA SER A 234 -13.15 -15.45 -25.31
C SER A 234 -12.88 -16.72 -24.51
N GLU A 235 -12.36 -17.76 -25.17
CA GLU A 235 -11.95 -19.03 -24.54
C GLU A 235 -10.57 -18.94 -23.84
N SER A 236 -10.05 -17.73 -23.64
CA SER A 236 -8.75 -17.50 -23.00
C SER A 236 -8.83 -17.68 -21.47
N VAL A 237 -7.73 -18.12 -20.87
CA VAL A 237 -7.64 -18.26 -19.40
C VAL A 237 -7.78 -16.89 -18.74
N GLU A 238 -7.26 -15.86 -19.40
CA GLU A 238 -7.33 -14.47 -19.00
C GLU A 238 -8.79 -13.98 -18.88
N ALA A 239 -9.67 -14.35 -19.81
CA ALA A 239 -11.09 -14.02 -19.73
C ALA A 239 -11.79 -14.67 -18.52
N ALA A 240 -11.43 -15.92 -18.21
CA ALA A 240 -11.95 -16.61 -17.02
C ALA A 240 -11.43 -15.99 -15.71
N VAL A 241 -10.18 -15.51 -15.70
CA VAL A 241 -9.59 -14.80 -14.54
C VAL A 241 -10.31 -13.46 -14.32
N LEU A 242 -10.54 -12.69 -15.38
CA LEU A 242 -11.26 -11.41 -15.31
C LEU A 242 -12.68 -11.57 -14.77
N ASP A 243 -13.41 -12.60 -15.21
CA ASP A 243 -14.74 -12.92 -14.67
C ASP A 243 -14.71 -13.22 -13.17
N LEU A 244 -13.67 -13.93 -12.69
CA LEU A 244 -13.51 -14.24 -11.27
C LEU A 244 -13.15 -12.99 -10.46
N GLU A 245 -12.29 -12.12 -10.99
CA GLU A 245 -11.92 -10.85 -10.36
C GLU A 245 -13.13 -9.93 -10.21
N GLU A 246 -13.95 -9.78 -11.26
CA GLU A 246 -15.19 -8.99 -11.21
C GLU A 246 -16.19 -9.54 -10.17
N LEU A 247 -16.34 -10.87 -10.10
CA LEU A 247 -17.21 -11.52 -9.12
C LEU A 247 -16.72 -11.33 -7.68
N ILE A 248 -15.40 -11.33 -7.44
CA ILE A 248 -14.81 -11.06 -6.12
C ILE A 248 -15.12 -9.63 -5.69
N VAL A 249 -14.87 -8.65 -6.55
CA VAL A 249 -15.15 -7.23 -6.26
C VAL A 249 -16.64 -7.02 -5.95
N ARG A 250 -17.53 -7.63 -6.73
CA ARG A 250 -18.97 -7.54 -6.50
C ARG A 250 -19.42 -8.22 -5.21
N PHE A 251 -18.79 -9.33 -4.84
CA PHE A 251 -19.05 -10.00 -3.57
C PHE A 251 -18.58 -9.18 -2.37
N GLU A 252 -17.43 -8.51 -2.48
CA GLU A 252 -16.94 -7.58 -1.46
C GLU A 252 -17.88 -6.38 -1.31
N TRP A 253 -18.39 -5.83 -2.42
CA TRP A 253 -19.40 -4.79 -2.40
C TRP A 253 -20.69 -5.23 -1.72
N MET A 254 -21.21 -6.42 -2.05
CA MET A 254 -22.39 -6.97 -1.38
C MET A 254 -22.17 -7.23 0.11
N LYS A 255 -20.97 -7.67 0.52
CA LYS A 255 -20.60 -7.79 1.94
C LYS A 255 -20.64 -6.44 2.66
N GLY A 256 -20.17 -5.38 2.00
CA GLY A 256 -20.26 -4.02 2.54
C GLY A 256 -21.70 -3.55 2.73
N ILE A 257 -22.61 -3.89 1.81
CA ILE A 257 -24.04 -3.57 1.93
C ILE A 257 -24.74 -4.41 3.00
N LEU A 258 -24.32 -5.67 3.18
CA LEU A 258 -24.98 -6.63 4.06
C LEU A 258 -24.41 -6.66 5.49
N ALA A 259 -23.36 -5.91 5.80
CA ALA A 259 -22.82 -5.80 7.17
C ALA A 259 -23.60 -4.74 7.97
N PRO A 260 -24.39 -5.11 8.99
CA PRO A 260 -25.08 -4.13 9.84
C PRO A 260 -24.14 -3.60 10.92
N ASP A 261 -24.05 -2.27 11.06
CA ASP A 261 -23.53 -1.63 12.27
C ASP A 261 -24.38 -2.07 13.47
N SER A 262 -23.73 -2.64 14.48
CA SER A 262 -24.38 -3.24 15.65
C SER A 262 -25.01 -2.17 16.56
N SER A 263 -26.31 -1.90 16.41
CA SER A 263 -27.20 -1.60 17.55
C SER A 263 -28.70 -1.64 17.23
N GLU A 264 -29.20 -2.54 16.38
CA GLU A 264 -30.64 -2.83 16.34
C GLU A 264 -30.89 -4.25 15.79
N LYS A 265 -31.74 -5.02 16.48
CA LYS A 265 -32.07 -6.42 16.13
C LYS A 265 -32.71 -6.49 14.73
N SER A 266 -31.94 -6.88 13.71
CA SER A 266 -32.51 -7.25 12.40
C SER A 266 -33.31 -8.55 12.52
N SER A 267 -34.59 -8.49 12.20
CA SER A 267 -35.60 -9.55 12.33
C SER A 267 -35.70 -10.46 11.10
N TRP A 268 -34.57 -10.85 10.50
CA TRP A 268 -34.59 -11.78 9.37
C TRP A 268 -34.15 -13.18 9.84
N ILE A 269 -35.09 -14.12 9.79
CA ILE A 269 -34.82 -15.55 10.04
C ILE A 269 -34.65 -16.22 8.69
N TYR A 270 -33.51 -16.90 8.51
CA TYR A 270 -33.25 -17.72 7.34
C TYR A 270 -34.14 -18.96 7.38
N GLU A 271 -35.07 -19.08 6.42
CA GLU A 271 -35.92 -20.24 6.26
C GLU A 271 -35.36 -21.13 5.13
N PRO A 272 -34.86 -22.35 5.43
CA PRO A 272 -34.30 -23.22 4.41
C PRO A 272 -35.41 -23.69 3.45
N TYR A 273 -35.22 -23.41 2.16
CA TYR A 273 -36.11 -23.87 1.09
C TYR A 273 -36.20 -25.40 1.07
N ARG A 274 -37.38 -25.94 1.42
CA ARG A 274 -37.75 -27.34 1.12
C ARG A 274 -38.49 -27.36 -0.23
N PRO A 275 -37.93 -27.98 -1.28
CA PRO A 275 -38.69 -28.20 -2.49
C PRO A 275 -39.84 -29.16 -2.17
N SER A 276 -41.05 -28.76 -2.55
CA SER A 276 -42.23 -29.61 -2.45
C SER A 276 -42.04 -30.83 -3.35
N SER A 277 -42.05 -32.03 -2.76
CA SER A 277 -42.11 -33.28 -3.51
C SER A 277 -43.35 -33.26 -4.40
N SER A 278 -43.14 -33.30 -5.71
CA SER A 278 -44.16 -33.70 -6.67
C SER A 278 -44.79 -35.01 -6.19
N ARG A 279 -46.11 -35.01 -6.06
CA ARG A 279 -46.89 -36.25 -5.96
C ARG A 279 -46.71 -37.00 -7.29
N ILE A 280 -46.48 -38.32 -7.17
CA ILE A 280 -46.79 -39.30 -8.22
C ILE A 280 -48.30 -39.23 -8.50
#